data_AF-A0A6M0CB77-F1
#
_entry.id   AF-A0A6M0CB77-F1
#
_cell.length_a   1.000
_cell.length_b   1.000
_cell.length_c   1.000
_cell.angle_alpha   90.00
_cell.angle_beta   90.00
_cell.angle_gamma   90.00
#
_symmetry.space_group_name_H-M   'P 1'
#
loop_
_entity.id
_entity.type
_entity.pdbx_description
1 polymer ?
#
loop_
_entity_poly.entity_id
_entity_poly.type
_entity_poly.pdbx_seq_one_letter_code
_entity_poly.pdbx_strand_id
1 'polypeptide(L)'
;MLSPQLLQVEEDGSYEAVALRDAFFQPSKIMEDGVDSLLKGLESQQAQAVDNFLIDDVRNFLFGPPGAGGFDLASLNIQRGRDNGVADINTFRNAIGLSSYTDFDELTGGDSELAAKFASVYDSIDDVDLWIGGLAEQEVNGGVVGETISAIIIQQFTNLRDGDRFYFENDQYLKELEGIIDKNLDNVSLADIIEDNSDVKIVASAFTVNNPIVV
;
A
#
# COMPACT_ATOMS: atom_id res chain seq x y z
N MET A 1 -1.44 -3.44 -2.45
CA MET A 1 -1.64 -2.81 -3.77
C MET A 1 -0.36 -2.87 -4.58
N LEU A 2 -0.03 -4.03 -5.18
CA LEU A 2 1.11 -4.17 -6.08
C LEU A 2 0.61 -4.69 -7.42
N SER A 3 0.88 -3.98 -8.50
CA SER A 3 0.56 -4.40 -9.85
C SER A 3 1.61 -5.41 -10.36
N PRO A 4 1.22 -6.45 -11.11
CA PRO A 4 2.16 -7.43 -11.66
C PRO A 4 3.06 -6.85 -12.75
N GLN A 5 2.76 -5.63 -13.21
CA GLN A 5 3.50 -4.93 -14.24
C GLN A 5 3.70 -3.47 -13.84
N LEU A 6 4.88 -2.95 -14.14
CA LEU A 6 5.19 -1.52 -14.14
C LEU A 6 4.99 -0.99 -15.54
N LEU A 7 4.13 0.01 -15.66
CA LEU A 7 3.88 0.70 -16.92
C LEU A 7 4.92 1.82 -17.11
N GLN A 8 5.48 1.92 -18.31
CA GLN A 8 6.29 3.05 -18.76
C GLN A 8 5.59 3.65 -19.97
N VAL A 9 5.26 4.95 -19.92
CA VAL A 9 4.50 5.63 -20.98
C VAL A 9 5.34 6.76 -21.56
N GLU A 10 5.57 6.69 -22.87
CA GLU A 10 6.34 7.67 -23.62
C GLU A 10 5.51 8.92 -23.96
N GLU A 11 6.17 10.00 -24.40
CA GLU A 11 5.49 11.24 -24.81
C GLU A 11 4.51 11.07 -25.98
N ASP A 12 4.79 10.14 -26.89
CA ASP A 12 3.93 9.87 -28.04
C ASP A 12 2.71 8.99 -27.69
N GLY A 13 2.58 8.60 -26.40
CA GLY A 13 1.52 7.75 -25.88
C GLY A 13 1.76 6.25 -26.11
N SER A 14 2.89 5.86 -26.70
CA SER A 14 3.32 4.46 -26.68
C SER A 14 3.72 4.05 -25.27
N TYR A 15 3.62 2.76 -24.96
CA TYR A 15 3.94 2.26 -23.63
C TYR A 15 4.57 0.87 -23.66
N GLU A 16 5.37 0.58 -22.63
CA GLU A 16 5.90 -0.73 -22.31
C GLU A 16 5.41 -1.17 -20.93
N ALA A 17 5.03 -2.43 -20.81
CA ALA A 17 4.71 -3.04 -19.53
C ALA A 17 5.82 -4.02 -19.12
N VAL A 18 6.57 -3.67 -18.08
CA VAL A 18 7.64 -4.48 -17.53
C VAL A 18 7.07 -5.33 -16.41
N ALA A 19 7.23 -6.65 -16.46
CA ALA A 19 6.82 -7.51 -15.35
C ALA A 19 7.54 -7.09 -14.05
N LEU A 20 6.81 -6.99 -12.94
CA LEU A 20 7.35 -6.45 -11.67
C LEU A 20 8.59 -7.24 -11.22
N ARG A 21 8.57 -8.56 -11.40
CA ARG A 21 9.69 -9.45 -11.10
C ARG A 21 11.00 -9.06 -11.82
N ASP A 22 10.88 -8.53 -13.04
CA ASP A 22 12.02 -8.16 -13.88
C ASP A 22 12.51 -6.74 -13.58
N ALA A 23 11.78 -5.98 -12.76
CA ALA A 23 12.13 -4.62 -12.38
C ALA A 23 12.91 -4.51 -11.06
N PHE A 24 12.93 -5.57 -10.24
CA PHE A 24 13.67 -5.56 -8.98
C PHE A 24 15.17 -5.36 -9.21
N PHE A 25 15.73 -4.37 -8.51
CA PHE A 25 17.17 -4.03 -8.53
C PHE A 25 17.73 -3.73 -9.94
N GLN A 26 16.94 -3.11 -10.82
CA GLN A 26 17.36 -2.69 -12.16
C GLN A 26 17.58 -1.16 -12.26
N PRO A 27 18.64 -0.59 -11.66
CA PRO A 27 18.88 0.86 -11.73
C PRO A 27 19.29 1.33 -13.14
N SER A 28 19.77 0.44 -14.01
CA SER A 28 20.23 0.80 -15.35
C SER A 28 19.12 1.40 -16.20
N LYS A 29 17.89 0.88 -16.11
CA LYS A 29 16.73 1.42 -16.83
C LYS A 29 16.49 2.90 -16.51
N ILE A 30 16.53 3.25 -15.22
CA ILE A 30 16.36 4.64 -14.78
C ILE A 30 17.55 5.53 -15.17
N MET A 31 18.78 4.99 -15.18
CA MET A 31 19.96 5.75 -15.60
C MET A 31 19.97 6.03 -17.11
N GLU A 32 19.35 5.17 -17.92
CA GLU A 32 19.26 5.31 -19.36
C GLU A 32 18.08 6.20 -19.79
N ASP A 33 16.89 5.93 -19.25
CA ASP A 33 15.63 6.51 -19.73
C ASP A 33 15.10 7.65 -18.85
N GLY A 34 15.70 7.87 -17.67
CA GLY A 34 15.19 8.80 -16.67
C GLY A 34 13.99 8.23 -15.90
N VAL A 35 13.16 9.11 -15.33
CA VAL A 35 11.99 8.72 -14.51
C VAL A 35 10.65 9.09 -15.12
N ASP A 36 10.63 9.91 -16.17
CA ASP A 36 9.43 10.55 -16.69
C ASP A 36 8.44 9.53 -17.27
N SER A 37 8.92 8.52 -18.00
CA SER A 37 8.08 7.46 -18.55
C SER A 37 7.41 6.63 -17.45
N LEU A 38 8.13 6.38 -16.35
CA LEU A 38 7.62 5.69 -15.17
C LEU A 38 6.59 6.54 -14.41
N LEU A 39 6.87 7.83 -14.21
CA LEU A 39 5.94 8.76 -13.55
C LEU A 39 4.62 8.89 -14.33
N LYS A 40 4.68 8.96 -15.66
CA LYS A 40 3.48 8.90 -16.53
C LYS A 40 2.75 7.57 -16.39
N GLY A 41 3.48 6.46 -16.34
CA GLY A 41 2.90 5.14 -16.10
C GLY A 41 2.15 5.05 -14.76
N LEU A 42 2.71 5.61 -13.69
CA LEU A 42 2.07 5.66 -12.37
C LEU A 42 0.78 6.50 -12.37
N GLU A 43 0.75 7.62 -13.12
CA GLU A 43 -0.46 8.43 -13.27
C GLU A 43 -1.54 7.76 -14.14
N SER A 44 -1.11 6.88 -15.05
CA SER A 44 -1.99 6.20 -16.00
C SER A 44 -2.46 4.81 -15.56
N GLN A 45 -1.92 4.24 -14.47
CA GLN A 45 -2.23 2.87 -14.04
C GLN A 45 -3.09 2.85 -12.78
N GLN A 46 -4.14 2.02 -12.78
CA GLN A 46 -4.93 1.77 -11.58
C GLN A 46 -4.17 0.84 -10.61
N ALA A 47 -4.13 1.21 -9.34
CA ALA A 47 -3.60 0.35 -8.28
C ALA A 47 -4.45 -0.93 -8.12
N GLN A 48 -3.81 -2.06 -7.85
CA GLN A 48 -4.51 -3.28 -7.44
C GLN A 48 -5.20 -3.09 -6.08
N ALA A 49 -6.32 -3.77 -5.87
CA ALA A 49 -7.05 -3.75 -4.61
C ALA A 49 -6.16 -4.19 -3.42
N VAL A 50 -6.55 -3.76 -2.22
CA VAL A 50 -6.01 -4.36 -0.99
C VAL A 50 -6.91 -5.54 -0.66
N ASP A 51 -6.46 -6.73 -1.00
CA ASP A 51 -7.20 -7.95 -0.72
C ASP A 51 -6.27 -9.04 -0.17
N ASN A 52 -6.87 -10.19 0.12
CA ASN A 52 -6.20 -11.42 0.52
C ASN A 52 -5.47 -12.13 -0.64
N PHE A 53 -5.52 -11.60 -1.86
CA PHE A 53 -4.86 -12.15 -3.03
C PHE A 53 -3.58 -11.37 -3.33
N LEU A 54 -2.45 -11.96 -2.97
CA LEU A 54 -1.16 -11.42 -3.43
C LEU A 54 -0.88 -11.89 -4.85
N ILE A 55 -0.48 -10.96 -5.71
CA ILE A 55 -0.03 -11.25 -7.06
C ILE A 55 1.12 -12.27 -7.05
N ASP A 56 1.14 -13.16 -8.05
CA ASP A 56 2.09 -14.27 -8.12
C ASP A 56 3.55 -13.82 -8.08
N ASP A 57 3.87 -12.65 -8.65
CA ASP A 57 5.23 -12.09 -8.68
C ASP A 57 5.82 -11.83 -7.27
N VAL A 58 4.95 -11.61 -6.28
CA VAL A 58 5.35 -11.30 -4.90
C VAL A 58 5.12 -12.50 -3.97
N ARG A 59 4.17 -13.37 -4.33
CA ARG A 59 3.88 -14.62 -3.63
C ARG A 59 4.86 -15.76 -3.99
N ASN A 60 5.40 -15.81 -5.20
CA ASN A 60 6.24 -16.93 -5.64
C ASN A 60 7.67 -16.50 -6.05
N PHE A 61 7.92 -15.20 -6.21
CA PHE A 61 9.16 -14.70 -6.82
C PHE A 61 9.79 -13.50 -6.10
N LEU A 62 9.46 -13.29 -4.81
CA LEU A 62 10.13 -12.24 -4.03
C LEU A 62 11.63 -12.61 -3.94
N PHE A 63 12.45 -11.97 -4.77
CA PHE A 63 13.90 -12.14 -4.91
C PHE A 63 14.39 -13.49 -5.48
N GLY A 64 14.17 -13.75 -6.79
CA GLY A 64 14.95 -14.74 -7.53
C GLY A 64 14.33 -15.21 -8.86
N PRO A 65 15.13 -15.63 -9.87
CA PRO A 65 14.61 -16.16 -11.12
C PRO A 65 13.81 -17.46 -10.91
N PRO A 66 12.86 -17.80 -11.80
CA PRO A 66 12.04 -19.00 -11.67
C PRO A 66 12.87 -20.27 -11.48
N GLY A 67 12.58 -21.02 -10.40
CA GLY A 67 13.30 -22.25 -10.04
C GLY A 67 14.57 -22.06 -9.20
N ALA A 68 14.96 -20.83 -8.86
CA ALA A 68 16.10 -20.55 -7.98
C ALA A 68 15.73 -20.36 -6.49
N GLY A 69 14.46 -20.56 -6.13
CA GLY A 69 13.97 -20.42 -4.76
C GLY A 69 13.59 -18.98 -4.39
N GLY A 70 12.63 -18.39 -5.10
CA GLY A 70 12.01 -17.11 -4.70
C GLY A 70 11.28 -17.24 -3.35
N PHE A 71 11.21 -16.15 -2.60
CA PHE A 71 10.46 -16.09 -1.36
C PHE A 71 8.97 -15.78 -1.61
N ASP A 72 8.12 -16.23 -0.69
CA ASP A 72 6.70 -15.85 -0.64
C ASP A 72 6.53 -14.73 0.39
N LEU A 73 6.24 -13.51 -0.08
CA LEU A 73 6.09 -12.34 0.80
C LEU A 73 4.96 -12.51 1.81
N ALA A 74 3.85 -13.16 1.45
CA ALA A 74 2.75 -13.39 2.38
C ALA A 74 3.21 -14.33 3.51
N SER A 75 3.88 -15.42 3.15
CA SER A 75 4.45 -16.35 4.14
C SER A 75 5.47 -15.66 5.04
N LEU A 76 6.29 -14.77 4.48
CA LEU A 76 7.27 -13.99 5.23
C LEU A 76 6.60 -13.01 6.19
N ASN A 77 5.55 -12.32 5.79
CA ASN A 77 4.83 -11.37 6.65
C ASN A 77 4.17 -12.09 7.82
N ILE A 78 3.51 -13.23 7.56
CA ILE A 78 2.93 -14.08 8.61
C ILE A 78 4.02 -14.56 9.57
N GLN A 79 5.10 -15.14 9.03
CA GLN A 79 6.19 -15.66 9.86
C GLN A 79 6.90 -14.55 10.65
N ARG A 80 7.01 -13.34 10.07
CA ARG A 80 7.57 -12.15 10.75
C ARG A 80 6.67 -11.70 11.89
N GLY A 81 5.36 -11.69 11.70
CA GLY A 81 4.39 -11.39 12.76
C GLY A 81 4.60 -12.31 13.96
N ARG A 82 4.68 -13.62 13.70
CA ARG A 82 4.93 -14.64 14.73
C ARG A 82 6.29 -14.48 15.41
N ASP A 83 7.34 -14.23 14.64
CA ASP A 83 8.71 -14.00 15.15
C ASP A 83 8.78 -12.78 16.07
N ASN A 84 8.01 -11.72 15.76
CA ASN A 84 7.94 -10.50 16.57
C ASN A 84 6.92 -10.60 17.72
N GLY A 85 6.26 -11.74 17.90
CA GLY A 85 5.25 -11.93 18.94
C GLY A 85 4.03 -11.01 18.78
N VAL A 86 3.68 -10.67 17.53
CA VAL A 86 2.45 -9.94 17.23
C VAL A 86 1.26 -10.80 17.65
N ALA A 87 0.31 -10.19 18.37
CA ALA A 87 -0.88 -10.88 18.84
C ALA A 87 -1.78 -11.32 17.67
N ASP A 88 -2.63 -12.32 17.92
CA ASP A 88 -3.71 -12.71 17.01
C ASP A 88 -4.74 -11.58 16.85
N ILE A 89 -5.60 -11.72 15.84
CA ILE A 89 -6.57 -10.70 15.47
C ILE A 89 -7.49 -10.29 16.63
N ASN A 90 -8.01 -11.23 17.41
CA ASN A 90 -9.00 -10.94 18.45
C ASN A 90 -8.34 -10.36 19.71
N THR A 91 -7.19 -10.92 20.12
CA THR A 91 -6.36 -10.35 21.18
C THR A 91 -5.98 -8.90 20.85
N PHE A 92 -5.56 -8.64 19.61
CA PHE A 92 -5.20 -7.30 19.18
C PHE A 92 -6.40 -6.35 19.16
N ARG A 93 -7.52 -6.75 18.54
CA ARG A 93 -8.77 -5.98 18.50
C ARG A 93 -9.22 -5.57 19.90
N ASN A 94 -9.24 -6.52 20.84
CA ASN A 94 -9.57 -6.23 22.23
C ASN A 94 -8.61 -5.21 22.87
N ALA A 95 -7.31 -5.33 22.59
CA ALA A 95 -6.29 -4.43 23.15
C ALA A 95 -6.46 -2.97 22.68
N ILE A 96 -7.02 -2.77 21.48
CA ILE A 96 -7.33 -1.44 20.93
C ILE A 96 -8.80 -1.04 21.11
N GLY A 97 -9.59 -1.82 21.86
CA GLY A 97 -10.99 -1.49 22.20
C GLY A 97 -12.03 -1.82 21.13
N LEU A 98 -11.67 -2.63 20.13
CA LEU A 98 -12.61 -3.17 19.14
C LEU A 98 -13.21 -4.50 19.63
N SER A 99 -14.40 -4.83 19.13
CA SER A 99 -15.06 -6.11 19.43
C SER A 99 -14.32 -7.27 18.77
N SER A 100 -14.16 -8.39 19.48
CA SER A 100 -13.67 -9.64 18.89
C SER A 100 -14.66 -10.19 17.85
N TYR A 101 -14.13 -10.84 16.82
CA TYR A 101 -14.90 -11.66 15.89
C TYR A 101 -15.26 -13.00 16.54
N THR A 102 -16.49 -13.45 16.30
CA THR A 102 -17.02 -14.71 16.86
C THR A 102 -16.72 -15.92 15.98
N ASP A 103 -16.62 -15.72 14.67
CA ASP A 103 -16.30 -16.75 13.69
C ASP A 103 -15.62 -16.15 12.45
N PHE A 104 -15.26 -17.01 11.50
CA PHE A 104 -14.62 -16.59 10.25
C PHE A 104 -15.57 -15.86 9.30
N ASP A 105 -16.89 -16.10 9.35
CA ASP A 105 -17.85 -15.38 8.50
C ASP A 105 -17.96 -13.92 8.95
N GLU A 106 -17.91 -13.64 10.27
CA GLU A 106 -17.90 -12.28 10.81
C GLU A 106 -16.62 -11.52 10.42
N LEU A 107 -15.45 -12.18 10.51
CA LEU A 107 -14.16 -11.60 10.09
C LEU A 107 -14.20 -11.15 8.62
N THR A 108 -14.80 -11.95 7.75
CA THR A 108 -14.79 -11.72 6.29
C THR A 108 -15.97 -10.89 5.79
N GLY A 109 -16.77 -10.30 6.70
CA GLY A 109 -17.96 -9.54 6.32
C GLY A 109 -19.03 -10.38 5.60
N GLY A 110 -19.07 -11.69 5.86
CA GLY A 110 -20.02 -12.63 5.26
C GLY A 110 -19.56 -13.27 3.95
N ASP A 111 -18.30 -13.13 3.54
CA ASP A 111 -17.73 -13.93 2.45
C ASP A 111 -17.46 -15.36 2.94
N SER A 112 -18.41 -16.24 2.68
CA SER A 112 -18.34 -17.65 3.09
C SER A 112 -17.27 -18.46 2.33
N GLU A 113 -16.85 -18.05 1.12
CA GLU A 113 -15.76 -18.75 0.42
C GLU A 113 -14.43 -18.43 1.11
N LEU A 114 -14.21 -17.16 1.46
CA LEU A 114 -13.04 -16.75 2.22
C LEU A 114 -13.05 -17.34 3.64
N ALA A 115 -14.18 -17.32 4.33
CA ALA A 115 -14.32 -17.91 5.66
C ALA A 115 -13.96 -19.40 5.65
N ALA A 116 -14.41 -20.16 4.62
CA ALA A 116 -14.04 -21.56 4.45
C ALA A 116 -12.53 -21.77 4.22
N LYS A 117 -11.85 -20.85 3.53
CA LYS A 117 -10.38 -20.90 3.36
C LYS A 117 -9.67 -20.70 4.70
N PHE A 118 -10.09 -19.74 5.52
CA PHE A 118 -9.56 -19.57 6.87
C PHE A 118 -9.78 -20.80 7.75
N ALA A 119 -11.00 -21.35 7.76
CA ALA A 119 -11.34 -22.56 8.51
C ALA A 119 -10.55 -23.80 8.07
N SER A 120 -9.95 -23.80 6.86
CA SER A 120 -9.11 -24.89 6.39
C SER A 120 -7.67 -24.85 6.91
N VAL A 121 -7.23 -23.71 7.45
CA VAL A 121 -5.83 -23.48 7.87
C VAL A 121 -5.67 -22.98 9.31
N TYR A 122 -6.74 -22.49 9.95
CA TYR A 122 -6.78 -22.13 11.37
C TYR A 122 -7.85 -22.95 12.10
N ASP A 123 -7.52 -23.42 13.31
CA ASP A 123 -8.44 -24.19 14.16
C ASP A 123 -9.49 -23.29 14.84
N SER A 124 -9.12 -22.04 15.17
CA SER A 124 -9.99 -21.04 15.78
C SER A 124 -9.81 -19.65 15.12
N ILE A 125 -10.85 -18.82 15.22
CA ILE A 125 -10.77 -17.39 14.89
C ILE A 125 -9.73 -16.66 15.75
N ASP A 126 -9.52 -17.12 16.98
CA ASP A 126 -8.53 -16.59 17.93
C ASP A 126 -7.07 -16.97 17.57
N ASP A 127 -6.86 -17.79 16.55
CA ASP A 127 -5.51 -18.18 16.09
C ASP A 127 -5.06 -17.38 14.86
N VAL A 128 -5.93 -16.54 14.28
CA VAL A 128 -5.66 -15.85 13.02
C VAL A 128 -4.60 -14.76 13.22
N ASP A 129 -3.50 -14.86 12.47
CA ASP A 129 -2.45 -13.84 12.47
C ASP A 129 -3.02 -12.47 12.04
N LEU A 130 -2.71 -11.42 12.81
CA LEU A 130 -3.24 -10.06 12.63
C LEU A 130 -3.14 -9.54 11.19
N TRP A 131 -2.00 -9.78 10.52
CA TRP A 131 -1.78 -9.25 9.17
C TRP A 131 -2.77 -9.80 8.15
N ILE A 132 -2.98 -11.12 8.12
CA ILE A 132 -3.89 -11.73 7.14
C ILE A 132 -5.35 -11.57 7.56
N GLY A 133 -5.64 -11.58 8.87
CA GLY A 133 -6.97 -11.28 9.39
C GLY A 133 -7.42 -9.86 9.03
N GLY A 134 -6.56 -8.87 9.26
CA GLY A 134 -6.87 -7.47 8.93
C GLY A 134 -7.05 -7.20 7.43
N LEU A 135 -6.39 -7.97 6.55
CA LEU A 135 -6.60 -7.92 5.09
C LEU A 135 -7.89 -8.60 4.64
N ALA A 136 -8.47 -9.47 5.48
CA ALA A 136 -9.73 -10.16 5.19
C ALA A 136 -10.96 -9.35 5.60
N GLU A 137 -10.79 -8.30 6.40
CA GLU A 137 -11.87 -7.43 6.82
C GLU A 137 -12.42 -6.62 5.65
N GLN A 138 -13.75 -6.45 5.62
CA GLN A 138 -14.40 -5.56 4.67
C GLN A 138 -13.91 -4.12 4.84
N GLU A 139 -13.64 -3.45 3.72
CA GLU A 139 -13.21 -2.05 3.70
C GLU A 139 -14.21 -1.12 4.41
N VAL A 140 -13.69 -0.18 5.19
CA VAL A 140 -14.52 0.90 5.75
C VAL A 140 -14.99 1.85 4.64
N ASN A 141 -16.11 2.55 4.84
CA ASN A 141 -16.65 3.46 3.83
C ASN A 141 -15.63 4.52 3.39
N GLY A 142 -15.26 4.49 2.10
CA GLY A 142 -14.29 5.41 1.50
C GLY A 142 -12.83 5.11 1.82
N GLY A 143 -12.55 4.00 2.51
CA GLY A 143 -11.21 3.47 2.74
C GLY A 143 -10.87 2.30 1.82
N VAL A 144 -9.65 1.78 1.96
CA VAL A 144 -9.13 0.62 1.22
C VAL A 144 -8.70 -0.52 2.16
N VAL A 145 -9.07 -0.43 3.44
CA VAL A 145 -8.73 -1.40 4.49
C VAL A 145 -9.87 -1.50 5.48
N GLY A 146 -9.95 -2.62 6.21
CA GLY A 146 -10.95 -2.83 7.25
C GLY A 146 -10.72 -2.02 8.52
N GLU A 147 -11.60 -2.25 9.50
CA GLU A 147 -11.68 -1.53 10.77
C GLU A 147 -10.38 -1.63 11.59
N THR A 148 -9.81 -2.84 11.74
CA THR A 148 -8.62 -3.06 12.56
C THR A 148 -7.41 -2.34 11.98
N ILE A 149 -7.13 -2.53 10.68
CA ILE A 149 -5.98 -1.88 10.03
C ILE A 149 -6.19 -0.36 9.99
N SER A 150 -7.43 0.11 9.75
CA SER A 150 -7.75 1.55 9.83
C SER A 150 -7.42 2.11 11.21
N ALA A 151 -7.83 1.44 12.29
CA ALA A 151 -7.55 1.88 13.66
C ALA A 151 -6.04 1.93 13.95
N ILE A 152 -5.27 0.92 13.50
CA ILE A 152 -3.80 0.89 13.63
C ILE A 152 -3.17 2.08 12.91
N ILE A 153 -3.55 2.30 11.64
CA ILE A 153 -3.04 3.39 10.81
C ILE A 153 -3.37 4.73 11.46
N ILE A 154 -4.64 4.98 11.82
CA ILE A 154 -5.07 6.23 12.45
C ILE A 154 -4.26 6.48 13.72
N GLN A 155 -4.18 5.51 14.62
CA GLN A 155 -3.46 5.69 15.88
C GLN A 155 -1.97 5.98 15.64
N GLN A 156 -1.33 5.26 14.71
CA GLN A 156 0.09 5.46 14.42
C GLN A 156 0.36 6.82 13.77
N PHE A 157 -0.45 7.24 12.78
CA PHE A 157 -0.31 8.54 12.13
C PHE A 157 -0.64 9.70 13.07
N THR A 158 -1.65 9.57 13.93
CA THR A 158 -1.95 10.56 14.98
C THR A 158 -0.79 10.70 15.95
N ASN A 159 -0.21 9.58 16.42
CA ASN A 159 0.93 9.63 17.33
C ASN A 159 2.17 10.27 16.69
N LEU A 160 2.42 10.00 15.40
CA LEU A 160 3.52 10.62 14.66
C LEU A 160 3.31 12.13 14.53
N ARG A 161 2.10 12.56 14.15
CA ARG A 161 1.74 13.97 14.01
C ARG A 161 1.82 14.72 15.34
N ASP A 162 1.13 14.22 16.36
CA ASP A 162 0.97 14.90 17.65
C ASP A 162 2.26 14.82 18.49
N GLY A 163 3.06 13.77 18.29
CA GLY A 163 4.35 13.57 18.95
C GLY A 163 5.52 14.30 18.30
N ASP A 164 5.36 14.84 17.09
CA ASP A 164 6.42 15.54 16.38
C ASP A 164 6.40 17.05 16.70
N ARG A 165 7.42 17.49 17.44
CA ARG A 165 7.65 18.90 17.77
C ARG A 165 7.88 19.76 16.51
N PHE A 166 8.36 19.16 15.43
CA PHE A 166 8.64 19.80 14.14
C PHE A 166 7.58 19.49 13.09
N TYR A 167 6.43 18.94 13.48
CA TYR A 167 5.29 18.81 12.57
C TYR A 167 4.99 20.20 11.96
N PHE A 168 4.79 20.26 10.64
CA PHE A 168 4.85 21.53 9.91
C PHE A 168 3.80 22.55 10.39
N GLU A 169 2.62 22.10 10.84
CA GLU A 169 1.59 22.99 11.41
C GLU A 169 1.95 23.50 12.82
N ASN A 170 2.91 22.88 13.50
CA ASN A 170 3.37 23.25 14.85
C ASN A 170 4.66 24.09 14.82
N ASP A 171 5.48 23.99 13.76
CA ASP A 171 6.79 24.63 13.70
C ASP A 171 6.69 26.16 13.56
N GLN A 172 7.13 26.88 14.59
CA GLN A 172 7.13 28.35 14.61
C GLN A 172 8.05 28.96 13.56
N TYR A 173 9.18 28.30 13.26
CA TYR A 173 10.13 28.80 12.27
C TYR A 173 9.55 28.70 10.86
N LEU A 174 8.85 27.60 10.54
CA LEU A 174 8.15 27.47 9.26
C LEU A 174 7.06 28.53 9.11
N LYS A 175 6.29 28.80 10.17
CA LYS A 175 5.29 29.89 10.16
C LYS A 175 5.90 31.28 9.93
N GLU A 176 7.08 31.54 10.48
CA GLU A 176 7.82 32.78 10.21
C GLU A 176 8.28 32.88 8.75
N LEU A 177 8.52 31.73 8.09
CA LEU A 177 8.94 31.66 6.70
C LEU A 177 7.79 31.68 5.67
N GLU A 178 6.54 31.45 6.07
CA GLU A 178 5.36 31.48 5.17
C GLU A 178 5.21 32.81 4.41
N GLY A 179 5.73 33.92 4.94
CA GLY A 179 5.75 35.22 4.27
C GLY A 179 6.97 35.46 3.36
N ILE A 180 7.91 34.52 3.31
CA ILE A 180 9.19 34.61 2.59
C ILE A 180 9.27 33.54 1.49
N ILE A 181 8.68 32.37 1.71
CA ILE A 181 8.64 31.26 0.75
C ILE A 181 7.42 31.43 -0.15
N ASP A 182 7.62 31.29 -1.47
CA ASP A 182 6.61 31.54 -2.51
C ASP A 182 5.47 30.49 -2.53
N LYS A 183 5.65 29.35 -1.85
CA LYS A 183 4.67 28.27 -1.77
C LYS A 183 4.13 28.11 -0.34
N ASN A 184 2.81 28.30 -0.20
CA ASN A 184 2.09 27.88 1.00
C ASN A 184 2.08 26.34 1.04
N LEU A 185 2.65 25.75 2.10
CA LEU A 185 2.73 24.31 2.31
C LEU A 185 1.36 23.63 2.33
N ASP A 186 0.29 24.34 2.71
CA ASP A 186 -1.09 23.83 2.70
C ASP A 186 -1.61 23.52 1.29
N ASN A 187 -1.01 24.14 0.27
CA ASN A 187 -1.47 24.04 -1.12
C ASN A 187 -0.49 23.26 -2.01
N VAL A 188 0.60 22.74 -1.45
CA VAL A 188 1.54 21.92 -2.23
C VAL A 188 0.93 20.55 -2.47
N SER A 189 0.87 20.14 -3.73
CA SER A 189 0.46 18.80 -4.14
C SER A 189 1.64 17.97 -4.63
N LEU A 190 1.48 16.63 -4.64
CA LEU A 190 2.45 15.74 -5.29
C LEU A 190 2.56 16.02 -6.80
N ALA A 191 1.47 16.51 -7.42
CA ALA A 191 1.49 16.96 -8.80
C ALA A 191 2.48 18.12 -8.99
N ASP A 192 2.41 19.17 -8.15
CA ASP A 192 3.35 20.30 -8.22
C ASP A 192 4.81 19.83 -8.11
N ILE A 193 5.09 18.88 -7.21
CA ILE A 193 6.44 18.34 -7.01
C ILE A 193 6.92 17.60 -8.28
N ILE A 194 6.06 16.78 -8.88
CA ILE A 194 6.40 16.06 -10.11
C ILE A 194 6.63 17.05 -11.25
N GLU A 195 5.73 18.02 -11.46
CA GLU A 195 5.83 18.99 -12.56
C GLU A 195 6.99 19.98 -12.41
N ASP A 196 7.42 20.28 -11.18
CA ASP A 196 8.59 21.13 -10.91
C ASP A 196 9.92 20.41 -11.21
N ASN A 197 9.92 19.07 -11.22
CA ASN A 197 11.13 18.24 -11.27
C ASN A 197 11.17 17.23 -12.44
N SER A 198 10.19 17.28 -13.35
CA SER A 198 10.11 16.43 -14.54
C SER A 198 9.32 17.12 -15.66
N ASP A 199 9.32 16.55 -16.85
CA ASP A 199 8.52 17.04 -17.98
C ASP A 199 7.09 16.45 -17.98
N VAL A 200 6.73 15.69 -16.93
CA VAL A 200 5.41 15.08 -16.77
C VAL A 200 4.38 16.12 -16.34
N LYS A 201 3.15 16.00 -16.87
CA LYS A 201 1.99 16.82 -16.50
C LYS A 201 0.90 15.97 -15.86
N ILE A 202 0.40 16.42 -14.71
CA ILE A 202 -0.58 15.67 -13.91
C ILE A 202 -1.93 16.39 -14.01
N VAL A 203 -2.95 15.70 -14.51
CA VAL A 203 -4.19 16.35 -14.97
C VAL A 203 -5.16 16.71 -13.82
N ALA A 204 -5.05 16.07 -12.65
CA ALA A 204 -5.90 16.39 -11.49
C ALA A 204 -5.26 16.06 -10.12
N SER A 205 -5.05 14.78 -9.83
CA SER A 205 -4.46 14.30 -8.57
C SER A 205 -3.56 13.13 -8.87
N ALA A 206 -2.37 13.11 -8.25
CA ALA A 206 -1.41 12.03 -8.39
C ALA A 206 -1.88 10.70 -7.74
N PHE A 207 -3.05 10.68 -7.09
CA PHE A 207 -3.60 9.50 -6.42
C PHE A 207 -4.87 8.93 -7.07
N THR A 208 -5.40 9.58 -8.12
CA THR A 208 -6.65 9.15 -8.77
C THR A 208 -6.46 9.09 -10.27
N VAL A 209 -6.96 8.03 -10.91
CA VAL A 209 -6.85 7.83 -12.36
C VAL A 209 -8.22 7.99 -13.00
N ASN A 210 -8.35 8.94 -13.94
CA ASN A 210 -9.61 9.20 -14.65
C ASN A 210 -9.82 8.29 -15.88
N ASN A 211 -8.72 7.88 -16.55
CA ASN A 211 -8.74 7.02 -17.73
C ASN A 211 -7.58 6.01 -17.66
N PRO A 212 -7.70 4.92 -16.89
CA PRO A 212 -6.60 4.01 -16.68
C PRO A 212 -6.26 3.24 -17.96
N ILE A 213 -4.96 3.10 -18.23
CA ILE A 213 -4.46 2.12 -19.19
C ILE A 213 -4.60 0.74 -18.53
N VAL A 214 -5.44 -0.10 -19.14
CA VAL A 214 -5.65 -1.48 -18.69
C VAL A 214 -4.70 -2.37 -19.48
N VAL A 215 -3.79 -3.03 -18.77
CA VAL A 215 -2.80 -3.97 -19.32
C VAL A 215 -3.01 -5.35 -18.73
#